data_AF-A0A2G8SVB6-F1
#
_entry.id   AF-A0A2G8SVB6-F1
#
_cell.length_a   1.000
_cell.length_b   1.000
_cell.length_c   1.000
_cell.angle_alpha   90.00
_cell.angle_beta   90.00
_cell.angle_gamma   90.00
#
_symmetry.space_group_name_H-M   'P 1'
#
loop_
_entity.id
_entity.type
_entity.pdbx_description
1 polymer ?
#
loop_
_entity_poly.entity_id
_entity_poly.type
_entity_poly.pdbx_seq_one_letter_code
_entity_poly.pdbx_strand_id
1 'polypeptide(L)'
;MGQLLVFLFAVIAFARFGIAFDPPTIPLGWTTAYPCAVDDASRILAKDSGAAAYTDNTPASCIERCDAANYTYAGVEYSGECHCGTGLVSIPQAAPTTDCNMTCTGNSSLSCGGAWRIQIYKSLALAPGEWAPQGCFLDTPLMPAFSAPVHTALASNLSLVHQCVDYCTHIGMPFSGVENASDCQCSLGLAAGAIALPDGVCNCAAVETLMVYKYQE
;
A
#
# COMPACT_ATOMS: atom_id res chain seq x y z
N MET A 1 54.40 -26.70 39.73
CA MET A 1 54.60 -25.29 39.36
C MET A 1 54.20 -25.13 37.91
N GLY A 2 53.17 -24.33 37.61
CA GLY A 2 52.84 -23.89 36.24
C GLY A 2 51.62 -24.54 35.58
N GLN A 3 50.40 -24.18 36.02
CA GLN A 3 49.18 -24.38 35.25
C GLN A 3 49.05 -23.25 34.22
N LEU A 4 49.02 -23.61 32.95
CA LEU A 4 48.86 -22.70 31.81
C LEU A 4 47.38 -22.29 31.72
N LEU A 5 47.06 -21.10 32.22
CA LEU A 5 45.74 -20.47 32.06
C LEU A 5 45.60 -19.95 30.61
N VAL A 6 44.87 -20.68 29.78
CA VAL A 6 44.39 -20.20 28.49
C VAL A 6 43.19 -19.29 28.76
N PHE A 7 43.40 -17.97 28.74
CA PHE A 7 42.31 -16.99 28.73
C PHE A 7 41.62 -17.04 27.37
N LEU A 8 40.51 -17.79 27.31
CA LEU A 8 39.57 -17.71 26.20
C LEU A 8 38.86 -16.36 26.31
N PHE A 9 39.36 -15.33 25.62
CA PHE A 9 38.61 -14.10 25.40
C PHE A 9 37.40 -14.44 24.53
N ALA A 10 36.28 -14.76 25.18
CA ALA A 10 34.98 -14.72 24.52
C ALA A 10 34.74 -13.26 24.14
N VAL A 11 34.99 -12.92 22.87
CA VAL A 11 34.43 -11.71 22.26
C VAL A 11 32.94 -11.97 22.20
N ILE A 12 32.21 -11.62 23.26
CA ILE A 12 30.77 -11.45 23.19
C ILE A 12 30.58 -10.26 22.28
N ALA A 13 30.49 -10.52 20.98
CA ALA A 13 29.85 -9.61 20.07
C ALA A 13 28.41 -9.53 20.54
N PHE A 14 28.12 -8.54 21.38
CA PHE A 14 26.77 -8.01 21.45
C PHE A 14 26.50 -7.52 20.03
N ALA A 15 25.89 -8.39 19.21
CA ALA A 15 25.12 -7.93 18.08
C ALA A 15 24.15 -6.94 18.69
N ARG A 16 24.45 -5.65 18.55
CA ARG A 16 23.44 -4.62 18.71
C ARG A 16 22.43 -4.96 17.63
N PHE A 17 21.37 -5.67 18.01
CA PHE A 17 20.12 -5.67 17.29
C PHE A 17 19.58 -4.24 17.40
N GLY A 18 20.25 -3.30 16.71
CA GLY A 18 19.58 -2.09 16.31
C GLY A 18 18.40 -2.59 15.50
N ILE A 19 17.19 -2.26 15.96
CA ILE A 19 15.97 -2.46 15.19
C ILE A 19 16.11 -1.51 14.01
N ALA A 20 16.85 -1.93 12.99
CA ALA A 20 16.81 -1.29 11.68
C ALA A 20 15.34 -1.35 11.24
N PHE A 21 14.86 -0.29 10.60
CA PHE A 21 13.53 -0.28 10.03
C PHE A 21 13.34 -1.51 9.15
N ASP A 22 12.54 -2.46 9.63
CA ASP A 22 11.98 -3.55 8.84
C ASP A 22 10.66 -3.01 8.29
N PRO A 23 10.50 -2.85 6.95
CA PRO A 23 9.29 -2.31 6.38
C PRO A 23 8.09 -3.13 6.86
N PRO A 24 7.14 -2.53 7.60
CA PRO A 24 5.99 -3.25 8.11
C PRO A 24 5.12 -3.71 6.93
N THR A 25 4.40 -4.82 7.11
CA THR A 25 3.30 -5.15 6.21
C THR A 25 2.24 -4.05 6.33
N ILE A 26 2.00 -3.33 5.23
CA ILE A 26 1.01 -2.27 5.14
C ILE A 26 -0.23 -2.75 4.39
N PRO A 27 -1.41 -2.13 4.63
CA PRO A 27 -2.63 -2.45 3.91
C PRO A 27 -2.47 -2.31 2.40
N LEU A 28 -3.22 -3.14 1.68
CA LEU A 28 -3.27 -3.09 0.22
C LEU A 28 -3.72 -1.70 -0.25
N GLY A 29 -3.14 -1.22 -1.35
CA GLY A 29 -3.46 0.11 -1.87
C GLY A 29 -2.76 1.25 -1.16
N TRP A 30 -1.83 0.94 -0.25
CA TRP A 30 -0.96 1.91 0.40
C TRP A 30 0.51 1.60 0.14
N THR A 31 1.36 2.62 0.25
CA THR A 31 2.81 2.47 0.15
C THR A 31 3.53 3.35 1.15
N THR A 32 4.74 2.96 1.56
CA THR A 32 5.63 3.81 2.34
C THR A 32 6.12 4.96 1.46
N ALA A 33 5.68 6.18 1.77
CA ALA A 33 6.12 7.38 1.07
C ALA A 33 7.49 7.84 1.59
N TYR A 34 7.65 7.89 2.92
CA TYR A 34 8.90 8.24 3.58
C TYR A 34 9.14 7.29 4.77
N PRO A 35 10.23 6.50 4.76
CA PRO A 35 10.51 5.55 5.86
C PRO A 35 10.93 6.26 7.16
N CYS A 36 11.38 7.52 7.07
CA CYS A 36 11.51 8.43 8.20
C CYS A 36 11.68 9.87 7.69
N ALA A 37 10.92 10.81 8.25
CA ALA A 37 11.01 12.23 7.96
C ALA A 37 11.02 13.05 9.25
N VAL A 38 11.59 14.25 9.17
CA VAL A 38 11.48 15.25 10.25
C VAL A 38 10.04 15.75 10.28
N ASP A 39 9.43 15.75 11.46
CA ASP A 39 8.20 16.49 11.73
C ASP A 39 8.47 17.59 12.77
N ASP A 40 7.55 18.52 12.91
CA ASP A 40 7.59 19.53 13.96
C ASP A 40 6.18 20.06 14.28
N ALA A 41 6.08 21.07 15.15
CA ALA A 41 4.80 21.63 15.58
C ALA A 41 3.96 22.23 14.42
N SER A 42 4.54 22.48 13.25
CA SER A 42 3.82 22.92 12.05
C SER A 42 3.18 21.78 11.26
N ARG A 43 3.56 20.52 11.55
CA ARG A 43 3.13 19.27 10.93
C ARG A 43 3.43 19.16 9.44
N ILE A 44 4.04 18.05 9.04
CA ILE A 44 4.36 17.77 7.64
C ILE A 44 3.14 17.28 6.82
N LEU A 45 2.14 16.69 7.48
CA LEU A 45 0.90 16.27 6.84
C LEU A 45 -0.07 17.44 6.70
N ALA A 46 -0.59 17.63 5.47
CA ALA A 46 -1.58 18.67 5.21
C ALA A 46 -2.94 18.30 5.82
N LYS A 47 -3.57 19.25 6.51
CA LYS A 47 -4.83 19.05 7.26
C LYS A 47 -4.74 17.89 8.26
N ASP A 48 -3.61 17.80 8.94
CA ASP A 48 -3.33 16.79 9.96
C ASP A 48 -4.49 16.65 10.96
N SER A 49 -4.90 15.42 11.23
CA SER A 49 -5.95 15.09 12.21
C SER A 49 -5.53 15.35 13.66
N GLY A 50 -4.27 15.70 13.92
CA GLY A 50 -3.65 15.77 15.22
C GLY A 50 -3.01 14.44 15.65
N ALA A 51 -2.16 14.52 16.69
CA ALA A 51 -1.46 13.40 17.31
C ALA A 51 -2.37 12.56 18.21
N ALA A 52 -3.39 11.93 17.65
CA ALA A 52 -4.23 11.02 18.42
C ALA A 52 -3.38 9.81 18.87
N ALA A 53 -3.27 9.62 20.18
CA ALA A 53 -2.50 8.51 20.76
C ALA A 53 -3.39 7.27 20.96
N TYR A 54 -2.99 6.15 20.37
CA TYR A 54 -3.69 4.87 20.47
C TYR A 54 -2.83 3.84 21.20
N THR A 55 -3.47 2.98 22.00
CA THR A 55 -2.80 1.86 22.68
C THR A 55 -2.51 0.69 21.75
N ASP A 56 -3.20 0.63 20.61
CA ASP A 56 -3.08 -0.40 19.58
C ASP A 56 -2.45 0.15 18.28
N ASN A 57 -1.65 1.21 18.37
CA ASN A 57 -1.07 1.85 17.21
C ASN A 57 -0.03 0.94 16.55
N THR A 58 -0.16 0.81 15.23
CA THR A 58 0.80 0.18 14.31
C THR A 58 0.70 0.93 12.98
N PRO A 59 1.69 0.81 12.08
CA PRO A 59 1.56 1.36 10.74
C PRO A 59 0.27 0.95 10.04
N ALA A 60 -0.08 -0.33 10.09
CA ALA A 60 -1.30 -0.85 9.47
C ALA A 60 -2.58 -0.30 10.10
N SER A 61 -2.70 -0.33 11.43
CA SER A 61 -3.90 0.20 12.11
C SER A 61 -4.04 1.72 11.96
N CYS A 62 -2.93 2.46 11.88
CA CYS A 62 -2.98 3.89 11.57
C CYS A 62 -3.45 4.15 10.14
N ILE A 63 -2.91 3.42 9.15
CA ILE A 63 -3.36 3.49 7.76
C ILE A 63 -4.85 3.20 7.65
N GLU A 64 -5.34 2.11 8.25
CA GLU A 64 -6.75 1.73 8.23
C GLU A 64 -7.66 2.82 8.84
N ARG A 65 -7.21 3.49 9.92
CA ARG A 65 -7.95 4.62 10.52
C ARG A 65 -8.01 5.82 9.58
N CYS A 66 -6.90 6.16 8.95
CA CYS A 66 -6.84 7.28 8.02
C CYS A 66 -7.66 7.03 6.76
N ASP A 67 -7.58 5.81 6.21
CA ASP A 67 -8.36 5.37 5.05
C ASP A 67 -9.87 5.42 5.35
N ALA A 68 -10.30 4.87 6.49
CA ALA A 68 -11.69 4.93 6.94
C ALA A 68 -12.22 6.35 7.17
N ALA A 69 -11.32 7.32 7.39
CA ALA A 69 -11.63 8.74 7.53
C ALA A 69 -11.42 9.54 6.23
N ASN A 70 -11.25 8.87 5.08
CA ASN A 70 -11.02 9.46 3.75
C ASN A 70 -9.75 10.32 3.63
N TYR A 71 -8.72 10.01 4.41
CA TYR A 71 -7.40 10.62 4.25
C TYR A 71 -6.52 9.78 3.33
N THR A 72 -5.72 10.45 2.48
CA THR A 72 -4.82 9.80 1.52
C THR A 72 -3.39 9.65 2.03
N TYR A 73 -3.11 10.20 3.21
CA TYR A 73 -1.83 10.06 3.91
C TYR A 73 -2.07 9.65 5.36
N ALA A 74 -1.16 8.79 5.83
CA ALA A 74 -1.09 8.35 7.21
C ALA A 74 0.34 8.51 7.71
N GLY A 75 0.52 8.74 9.00
CA GLY A 75 1.84 8.79 9.61
C GLY A 75 1.82 8.31 11.05
N VAL A 76 2.86 7.59 11.43
CA VAL A 76 3.06 7.14 12.80
C VAL A 76 4.22 7.91 13.43
N GLU A 77 3.96 8.45 14.62
CA GLU A 77 4.92 9.21 15.42
C GLU A 77 4.89 8.74 16.88
N TYR A 78 6.00 8.93 17.60
CA TYR A 78 6.09 8.82 19.05
C TYR A 78 5.39 7.58 19.66
N SER A 79 5.64 6.41 19.07
CA SER A 79 5.02 5.12 19.43
C SER A 79 3.52 5.03 19.15
N GLY A 80 2.72 5.81 19.86
CA GLY A 80 1.26 5.69 19.90
C GLY A 80 0.54 6.67 18.99
N GLU A 81 1.22 7.67 18.44
CA GLU A 81 0.57 8.74 17.69
C GLU A 81 0.29 8.29 16.26
N CYS A 82 -0.94 8.53 15.82
CA CYS A 82 -1.38 8.34 14.45
C CYS A 82 -1.89 9.65 13.89
N HIS A 83 -1.38 9.99 12.71
CA HIS A 83 -1.59 11.23 12.01
C HIS A 83 -2.23 10.94 10.65
N CYS A 84 -3.34 11.60 10.33
CA CYS A 84 -4.01 11.47 9.04
C CYS A 84 -3.99 12.81 8.30
N GLY A 85 -3.63 12.79 7.01
CA GLY A 85 -3.54 13.99 6.19
C GLY A 85 -4.04 13.78 4.77
N THR A 86 -4.38 14.85 4.07
CA THR A 86 -4.85 14.80 2.67
C THR A 86 -3.73 15.00 1.67
N GLY A 87 -2.48 15.09 2.15
CA GLY A 87 -1.33 15.51 1.37
C GLY A 87 -0.15 15.84 2.26
N LEU A 88 0.88 16.43 1.65
CA LEU A 88 2.05 16.98 2.33
C LEU A 88 2.01 18.50 2.23
N VAL A 89 2.39 19.21 3.29
CA VAL A 89 2.48 20.68 3.26
C VAL A 89 3.64 21.16 2.39
N SER A 90 4.71 20.36 2.31
CA SER A 90 5.91 20.57 1.52
C SER A 90 6.64 19.25 1.31
N ILE A 91 7.73 19.22 0.54
CA ILE A 91 8.57 18.03 0.41
C ILE A 91 9.22 17.74 1.79
N PRO A 92 8.97 16.57 2.42
CA PRO A 92 9.53 16.23 3.71
C PRO A 92 11.05 16.19 3.71
N GLN A 93 11.66 16.72 4.77
CA GLN A 93 13.08 16.51 5.03
C GLN A 93 13.28 15.07 5.53
N ALA A 94 14.01 14.26 4.76
CA ALA A 94 14.34 12.90 5.15
C ALA A 94 15.21 12.87 6.42
N ALA A 95 14.97 11.90 7.28
CA ALA A 95 15.78 11.60 8.46
C ALA A 95 16.34 10.18 8.38
N PRO A 96 17.42 9.86 9.11
CA PRO A 96 17.87 8.48 9.25
C PRO A 96 16.75 7.58 9.75
N THR A 97 16.56 6.39 9.18
CA THR A 97 15.53 5.44 9.65
C THR A 97 15.74 5.02 11.10
N THR A 98 16.96 5.12 11.61
CA THR A 98 17.31 4.91 13.02
C THR A 98 16.70 5.95 13.96
N ASP A 99 16.24 7.09 13.45
CA ASP A 99 15.54 8.11 14.24
C ASP A 99 14.05 7.76 14.41
N CYS A 100 13.49 6.93 13.51
CA CYS A 100 12.14 6.40 13.59
C CYS A 100 12.13 4.98 14.18
N ASN A 101 12.71 4.83 15.37
CA ASN A 101 12.95 3.54 16.04
C ASN A 101 12.13 3.30 17.31
N MET A 102 11.17 4.17 17.63
CA MET A 102 10.31 3.99 18.80
C MET A 102 9.34 2.85 18.55
N THR A 103 9.24 1.94 19.51
CA THR A 103 8.38 0.77 19.42
C THR A 103 6.90 1.14 19.32
N CYS A 104 6.16 0.49 18.44
CA CYS A 104 4.71 0.68 18.33
C CYS A 104 3.97 0.21 19.58
N THR A 105 2.92 0.93 20.00
CA THR A 105 2.11 0.53 21.18
C THR A 105 1.32 -0.75 20.95
N GLY A 106 0.86 -1.00 19.71
CA GLY A 106 0.10 -2.20 19.35
C GLY A 106 0.94 -3.43 18.99
N ASN A 107 2.23 -3.26 18.68
CA ASN A 107 3.11 -4.38 18.34
C ASN A 107 4.58 -4.02 18.61
N SER A 108 5.19 -4.65 19.61
CA SER A 108 6.54 -4.28 20.02
C SER A 108 7.66 -4.67 19.05
N SER A 109 7.34 -5.46 18.02
CA SER A 109 8.28 -5.85 16.97
C SER A 109 8.34 -4.84 15.82
N LEU A 110 7.49 -3.80 15.83
CA LEU A 110 7.43 -2.76 14.81
C LEU A 110 7.89 -1.41 15.36
N SER A 111 8.31 -0.52 14.46
CA SER A 111 8.67 0.87 14.78
C SER A 111 7.58 1.83 14.33
N CYS A 112 7.21 2.77 15.20
CA CYS A 112 6.19 3.79 14.99
C CYS A 112 6.77 5.19 15.23
N GLY A 113 7.65 5.60 14.32
CA GLY A 113 8.26 6.93 14.35
C GLY A 113 9.26 7.12 15.50
N GLY A 114 9.38 8.37 15.94
CA GLY A 114 10.23 8.83 17.03
C GLY A 114 9.78 10.22 17.48
N ALA A 115 10.52 10.87 18.39
CA ALA A 115 10.21 12.24 18.78
C ALA A 115 10.43 13.20 17.60
N TRP A 116 9.37 13.82 17.07
CA TRP A 116 9.43 14.68 15.88
C TRP A 116 10.03 13.96 14.67
N ARG A 117 9.70 12.68 14.56
CA ARG A 117 10.16 11.76 13.52
C ARG A 117 9.00 10.90 13.10
N ILE A 118 8.56 11.09 11.88
CA ILE A 118 7.35 10.47 11.35
C ILE A 118 7.70 9.51 10.22
N GLN A 119 7.09 8.33 10.24
CA GLN A 119 7.06 7.45 9.07
C GLN A 119 5.78 7.76 8.31
N ILE A 120 5.88 8.05 7.01
CA ILE A 120 4.75 8.53 6.20
C ILE A 120 4.36 7.46 5.18
N TYR A 121 3.07 7.20 5.11
CA TYR A 121 2.43 6.32 4.14
C TYR A 121 1.45 7.12 3.30
N LYS A 122 1.30 6.72 2.04
CA LYS A 122 0.33 7.33 1.13
C LYS A 122 -0.51 6.26 0.45
N SER A 123 -1.77 6.60 0.23
CA SER A 123 -2.65 5.82 -0.62
C SER A 123 -2.12 5.87 -2.05
N LEU A 124 -2.18 4.72 -2.71
CA LEU A 124 -2.03 4.57 -4.15
C LEU A 124 -3.34 4.84 -4.87
N ALA A 125 -4.44 5.03 -4.12
CA ALA A 125 -5.74 5.20 -4.72
C ALA A 125 -5.73 6.31 -5.78
N LEU A 126 -6.39 6.03 -6.90
CA LEU A 126 -6.61 7.07 -7.92
C LEU A 126 -7.43 8.21 -7.29
N ALA A 127 -7.30 9.41 -7.86
CA ALA A 127 -8.09 10.56 -7.42
C ALA A 127 -9.60 10.28 -7.54
N PRO A 128 -10.49 11.20 -7.14
CA PRO A 128 -11.89 11.11 -7.57
C PRO A 128 -11.99 11.26 -9.09
N GLY A 129 -12.72 10.36 -9.74
CA GLY A 129 -12.90 10.32 -11.20
C GLY A 129 -13.86 9.21 -11.61
N GLU A 130 -13.91 8.89 -12.90
CA GLU A 130 -14.90 7.96 -13.47
C GLU A 130 -14.26 6.83 -14.28
N TRP A 131 -14.89 5.66 -14.27
CA TRP A 131 -14.48 4.52 -15.08
C TRP A 131 -15.27 4.46 -16.38
N ALA A 132 -14.57 4.46 -17.52
CA ALA A 132 -15.17 4.35 -18.85
C ALA A 132 -14.94 2.96 -19.46
N PRO A 133 -15.97 2.31 -20.02
CA PRO A 133 -15.80 1.04 -20.72
C PRO A 133 -14.90 1.21 -21.95
N GLN A 134 -13.92 0.33 -22.11
CA GLN A 134 -13.04 0.27 -23.28
C GLN A 134 -13.44 -0.82 -24.28
N GLY A 135 -14.39 -1.68 -23.88
CA GLY A 135 -14.90 -2.76 -24.69
C GLY A 135 -14.31 -4.11 -24.30
N CYS A 136 -14.52 -5.08 -25.18
CA CYS A 136 -14.15 -6.47 -24.96
C CYS A 136 -12.77 -6.79 -25.52
N PHE A 137 -11.95 -7.54 -24.79
CA PHE A 137 -10.64 -7.98 -25.25
C PHE A 137 -10.49 -9.49 -25.15
N LEU A 138 -9.75 -10.08 -26.09
CA LEU A 138 -9.30 -11.47 -25.97
C LEU A 138 -8.32 -11.56 -24.80
N ASP A 139 -8.55 -12.52 -23.89
CA ASP A 139 -7.71 -12.71 -22.72
C ASP A 139 -7.44 -14.19 -22.54
N THR A 140 -6.30 -14.66 -23.06
CA THR A 140 -5.90 -16.06 -22.97
C THR A 140 -4.46 -16.13 -22.45
N PRO A 141 -4.00 -17.29 -21.94
CA PRO A 141 -2.60 -17.43 -21.49
C PRO A 141 -1.54 -17.08 -22.55
N LEU A 142 -1.87 -17.16 -23.85
CA LEU A 142 -0.98 -16.83 -24.97
C LEU A 142 -1.16 -15.40 -25.49
N MET A 143 -2.33 -14.79 -25.26
CA MET A 143 -2.69 -13.45 -25.70
C MET A 143 -3.45 -12.76 -24.56
N PRO A 144 -2.75 -12.29 -23.53
CA PRO A 144 -3.39 -11.62 -22.40
C PRO A 144 -3.87 -10.22 -22.81
N ALA A 145 -5.00 -9.79 -22.25
CA ALA A 145 -5.51 -8.45 -22.49
C ALA A 145 -4.66 -7.38 -21.76
N PHE A 146 -4.18 -7.69 -20.57
CA PHE A 146 -3.38 -6.79 -19.74
C PHE A 146 -1.90 -7.15 -19.67
N SER A 147 -1.06 -6.13 -19.49
CA SER A 147 0.35 -6.31 -19.17
C SER A 147 0.52 -6.55 -17.67
N ALA A 148 1.11 -7.68 -17.29
CA ALA A 148 1.38 -8.06 -15.89
C ALA A 148 0.20 -7.78 -14.93
N PRO A 149 -0.99 -8.35 -15.18
CA PRO A 149 -2.17 -8.09 -14.37
C PRO A 149 -2.02 -8.58 -12.93
N VAL A 150 -2.62 -7.84 -12.01
CA VAL A 150 -2.92 -8.31 -10.65
C VAL A 150 -4.29 -8.97 -10.68
N HIS A 151 -4.35 -10.27 -10.37
CA HIS A 151 -5.60 -11.01 -10.26
C HIS A 151 -6.11 -11.06 -8.82
N THR A 152 -7.41 -10.93 -8.64
CA THR A 152 -8.08 -11.21 -7.37
C THR A 152 -9.47 -11.79 -7.62
N ALA A 153 -9.83 -12.82 -6.85
CA ALA A 153 -11.17 -13.39 -6.90
C ALA A 153 -12.08 -12.59 -5.95
N LEU A 154 -13.14 -11.98 -6.49
CA LEU A 154 -14.12 -11.23 -5.71
C LEU A 154 -15.43 -12.04 -5.59
N ALA A 155 -16.03 -12.03 -4.40
CA ALA A 155 -17.28 -12.76 -4.16
C ALA A 155 -18.44 -12.11 -4.95
N SER A 156 -19.09 -12.90 -5.81
CA SER A 156 -20.10 -12.43 -6.75
C SER A 156 -21.42 -12.07 -6.06
N ASN A 157 -21.71 -10.78 -5.94
CA ASN A 157 -23.06 -10.27 -5.67
C ASN A 157 -23.45 -9.20 -6.71
N LEU A 158 -23.97 -9.63 -7.87
CA LEU A 158 -24.66 -8.80 -8.88
C LEU A 158 -23.93 -7.54 -9.41
N SER A 159 -22.72 -7.24 -8.97
CA SER A 159 -22.01 -5.97 -9.23
C SER A 159 -20.49 -6.15 -9.25
N LEU A 160 -20.00 -7.26 -9.81
CA LEU A 160 -18.55 -7.54 -9.90
C LEU A 160 -17.79 -6.42 -10.63
N VAL A 161 -18.40 -5.81 -11.65
CA VAL A 161 -17.83 -4.63 -12.33
C VAL A 161 -17.54 -3.51 -11.33
N HIS A 162 -18.52 -3.11 -10.52
CA HIS A 162 -18.35 -2.07 -9.50
C HIS A 162 -17.27 -2.45 -8.48
N GLN A 163 -17.31 -3.69 -7.97
CA GLN A 163 -16.32 -4.15 -7.00
C GLN A 163 -14.90 -4.17 -7.58
N CYS A 164 -14.75 -4.54 -8.85
CA CYS A 164 -13.44 -4.62 -9.49
C CYS A 164 -12.90 -3.22 -9.79
N VAL A 165 -13.73 -2.29 -10.28
CA VAL A 165 -13.28 -0.90 -10.49
C VAL A 165 -12.95 -0.21 -9.17
N ASP A 166 -13.72 -0.45 -8.10
CA ASP A 166 -13.41 0.06 -6.76
C ASP A 166 -12.08 -0.51 -6.26
N TYR A 167 -11.89 -1.82 -6.36
CA TYR A 167 -10.64 -2.48 -5.97
C TYR A 167 -9.44 -1.92 -6.75
N CYS A 168 -9.52 -1.84 -8.08
CA CYS A 168 -8.45 -1.28 -8.92
C CYS A 168 -8.19 0.21 -8.60
N THR A 169 -9.24 0.97 -8.28
CA THR A 169 -9.14 2.36 -7.82
C THR A 169 -8.31 2.43 -6.54
N HIS A 170 -8.63 1.61 -5.53
CA HIS A 170 -7.92 1.60 -4.25
C HIS A 170 -6.46 1.17 -4.36
N ILE A 171 -6.11 0.31 -5.33
CA ILE A 171 -4.73 -0.11 -5.54
C ILE A 171 -3.95 0.74 -6.56
N GLY A 172 -4.55 1.82 -7.08
CA GLY A 172 -3.87 2.73 -7.99
C GLY A 172 -3.66 2.20 -9.39
N MET A 173 -4.50 1.26 -9.83
CA MET A 173 -4.40 0.65 -11.15
C MET A 173 -5.44 1.29 -12.08
N PRO A 174 -5.03 2.00 -13.15
CA PRO A 174 -5.93 2.75 -14.03
C PRO A 174 -6.71 1.89 -15.03
N PHE A 175 -6.46 0.58 -15.08
CA PHE A 175 -7.23 -0.37 -15.87
C PHE A 175 -7.81 -1.45 -14.98
N SER A 176 -9.07 -1.79 -15.23
CA SER A 176 -9.85 -2.81 -14.54
C SER A 176 -10.46 -3.74 -15.59
N GLY A 177 -10.43 -5.04 -15.32
CA GLY A 177 -10.94 -6.07 -16.20
C GLY A 177 -11.73 -7.09 -15.40
N VAL A 178 -12.91 -7.47 -15.91
CA VAL A 178 -13.73 -8.51 -15.29
C VAL A 178 -13.85 -9.70 -16.23
N GLU A 179 -13.56 -10.89 -15.70
CA GLU A 179 -13.65 -12.17 -16.39
C GLU A 179 -14.45 -13.18 -15.54
N ASN A 180 -15.19 -14.08 -16.22
CA ASN A 180 -15.81 -15.28 -15.63
C ASN A 180 -16.68 -15.06 -14.37
N ALA A 181 -17.28 -13.88 -14.23
CA ALA A 181 -18.17 -13.50 -13.12
C ALA A 181 -17.56 -13.59 -11.71
N SER A 182 -16.25 -13.78 -11.58
CA SER A 182 -15.53 -13.72 -10.29
C SER A 182 -14.08 -13.25 -10.37
N ASP A 183 -13.45 -13.27 -11.54
CA ASP A 183 -12.05 -12.83 -11.69
C ASP A 183 -12.01 -11.34 -11.97
N CYS A 184 -11.30 -10.61 -11.09
CA CYS A 184 -11.00 -9.20 -11.25
C CYS A 184 -9.52 -9.05 -11.54
N GLN A 185 -9.21 -8.35 -12.63
CA GLN A 185 -7.87 -8.05 -13.05
C GLN A 185 -7.63 -6.54 -13.02
N CYS A 186 -6.50 -6.12 -12.47
CA CYS A 186 -6.07 -4.74 -12.50
C CYS A 186 -4.72 -4.60 -13.18
N SER A 187 -4.51 -3.53 -13.95
CA SER A 187 -3.22 -3.27 -14.61
C SER A 187 -2.95 -1.77 -14.79
N LEU A 188 -1.68 -1.46 -15.05
CA LEU A 188 -1.24 -0.14 -15.54
C LEU A 188 -1.61 0.08 -17.01
N GLY A 189 -1.92 -0.97 -17.77
CA GLY A 189 -2.28 -0.85 -19.18
C GLY A 189 -2.55 -2.17 -19.91
N LEU A 190 -3.10 -2.03 -21.10
CA LEU A 190 -3.26 -3.14 -22.05
C LEU A 190 -1.90 -3.74 -22.43
N ALA A 191 -1.87 -5.04 -22.69
CA ALA A 191 -0.72 -5.72 -23.27
C ALA A 191 -0.42 -5.18 -24.68
N ALA A 192 0.85 -5.24 -25.08
CA ALA A 192 1.23 -4.91 -26.44
C ALA A 192 0.55 -5.87 -27.43
N GLY A 193 -0.26 -5.33 -28.34
CA GLY A 193 -1.01 -6.13 -29.31
C GLY A 193 -2.31 -6.72 -28.76
N ALA A 194 -2.85 -6.22 -27.64
CA ALA A 194 -4.16 -6.61 -27.14
C ALA A 194 -5.23 -6.53 -28.24
N ILE A 195 -6.02 -7.58 -28.38
CA ILE A 195 -6.99 -7.75 -29.47
C ILE A 195 -8.38 -7.36 -28.96
N ALA A 196 -8.91 -6.25 -29.47
CA ALA A 196 -10.30 -5.86 -29.23
C ALA A 196 -11.26 -6.78 -29.99
N LEU A 197 -12.34 -7.17 -29.31
CA LEU A 197 -13.40 -8.02 -29.83
C LEU A 197 -14.71 -7.22 -29.92
N PRO A 198 -15.67 -7.64 -30.76
CA PRO A 198 -17.01 -7.06 -30.76
C PRO A 198 -17.69 -7.20 -29.38
N ASP A 199 -18.40 -6.18 -28.93
CA ASP A 199 -19.00 -6.11 -27.58
C ASP A 199 -19.89 -7.31 -27.22
N GLY A 200 -20.56 -7.91 -28.21
CA GLY A 200 -21.42 -9.08 -28.00
C GLY A 200 -20.69 -10.35 -27.56
N VAL A 201 -19.35 -10.38 -27.66
CA VAL A 201 -18.53 -11.55 -27.32
C VAL A 201 -18.21 -11.61 -25.82
N CYS A 202 -18.20 -10.48 -25.09
CA CYS A 202 -17.83 -10.47 -23.66
C CYS A 202 -18.86 -11.12 -22.73
N ASN A 203 -20.06 -11.42 -23.23
CA ASN A 203 -21.08 -12.19 -22.51
C ASN A 203 -21.07 -13.68 -22.91
N CYS A 204 -20.13 -14.11 -23.75
CA CYS A 204 -20.08 -15.46 -24.30
C CYS A 204 -19.09 -16.32 -23.52
N ALA A 205 -19.59 -17.35 -22.81
CA ALA A 205 -18.77 -18.29 -22.06
C ALA A 205 -17.85 -19.20 -22.94
N ALA A 206 -17.87 -19.04 -24.26
CA ALA A 206 -17.11 -19.87 -25.20
C ALA A 206 -15.73 -19.30 -25.56
N VAL A 207 -15.43 -18.06 -25.16
CA VAL A 207 -14.13 -17.39 -25.41
C VAL A 207 -13.68 -16.74 -24.11
N GLU A 208 -12.43 -16.99 -23.71
CA GLU A 208 -11.82 -16.29 -22.58
C GLU A 208 -11.65 -14.82 -22.99
N THR A 209 -12.44 -13.96 -22.35
CA THR A 209 -12.53 -12.54 -22.69
C THR A 209 -12.60 -11.70 -21.44
N LEU A 210 -12.04 -10.50 -21.54
CA LEU A 210 -11.97 -9.53 -20.46
C LEU A 210 -12.77 -8.30 -20.86
N MET A 211 -13.78 -7.95 -20.05
CA MET A 211 -14.46 -6.67 -20.21
C MET A 211 -13.62 -5.59 -19.53
N VAL A 212 -13.02 -4.70 -20.34
CA VAL A 212 -12.03 -3.72 -19.87
C VAL A 212 -12.67 -2.35 -19.61
N TYR A 213 -12.27 -1.74 -18.52
CA TYR A 213 -12.58 -0.38 -18.11
C TYR A 213 -11.27 0.39 -17.91
N LYS A 214 -11.30 1.69 -18.22
CA LYS A 214 -10.18 2.60 -18.01
C LYS A 214 -10.65 3.78 -17.18
N TYR A 215 -9.88 4.07 -16.15
CA TYR A 215 -10.10 5.22 -15.29
C TYR A 215 -9.80 6.55 -16.02
N GLN A 216 -10.64 7.55 -15.79
CA GLN A 216 -10.52 8.92 -16.29
C GLN A 216 -10.53 9.87 -15.10
N GLU A 217 -9.50 10.71 -15.01
CA GLU A 217 -9.41 11.84 -14.06
C GLU A 217 -10.34 12.99 -14.45
#